data_AF-A0A3D2IFM5-F1
#
_entry.id   AF-A0A3D2IFM5-F1
#
_cell.length_a   1.000
_cell.length_b   1.000
_cell.length_c   1.000
_cell.angle_alpha   90.00
_cell.angle_beta   90.00
_cell.angle_gamma   90.00
#
_symmetry.space_group_name_H-M   'P 1'
#
loop_
_entity.id
_entity.type
_entity.pdbx_description
1 polymer ?
#
loop_
_entity_poly.entity_id
_entity_poly.type
_entity_poly.pdbx_seq_one_letter_code
_entity_poly.pdbx_strand_id
1 'polypeptide(L)'
;IRDATTMQKMWTVDEDEFAGFQEVFDDSIPSGQNEYVLPSIKLGVSKIFTFNDFDLITAIDTDLLFENRQTYYISSGKMSIEPHVGAELTYK
;
A
#
# COMPACT_ATOMS: atom_id res chain seq x y z
N ILE A 1 -7.98 -0.52 -12.33
CA ILE A 1 -8.41 0.17 -11.08
C ILE A 1 -8.38 -0.87 -9.99
N ARG A 2 -7.54 -0.67 -8.96
CA ARG A 2 -7.33 -1.70 -7.92
C ARG A 2 -8.43 -1.68 -6.87
N ASP A 3 -8.78 -0.51 -6.33
CA ASP A 3 -9.85 -0.38 -5.33
C ASP A 3 -10.59 0.96 -5.44
N ALA A 4 -11.80 0.95 -6.00
CA ALA A 4 -12.60 2.18 -6.21
C ALA A 4 -13.50 2.55 -5.02
N THR A 5 -13.69 1.64 -4.06
CA THR A 5 -14.64 1.78 -2.95
C THR A 5 -13.92 1.76 -1.60
N THR A 6 -14.41 2.54 -0.63
CA THR A 6 -13.96 2.50 0.76
C THR A 6 -14.22 1.12 1.37
N MET A 7 -13.26 0.60 2.14
CA MET A 7 -13.44 -0.62 2.92
C MET A 7 -13.54 -0.28 4.41
N GLN A 8 -14.43 -0.97 5.12
CA GLN A 8 -14.50 -0.88 6.57
C GLN A 8 -13.81 -2.10 7.17
N LYS A 9 -12.73 -1.87 7.94
CA LYS A 9 -12.08 -2.92 8.71
C LYS A 9 -12.62 -2.91 10.13
N MET A 10 -13.17 -4.05 10.55
CA MET A 10 -13.59 -4.29 11.93
C MET A 10 -12.62 -5.29 12.56
N TRP A 11 -12.10 -4.97 13.73
CA TRP A 11 -11.22 -5.84 14.50
C TRP A 11 -11.38 -5.53 15.99
N THR A 12 -11.12 -6.53 16.82
CA THR A 12 -11.23 -6.46 18.28
C THR A 12 -9.93 -6.97 18.88
N VAL A 13 -9.52 -6.41 20.00
CA VAL A 13 -8.40 -6.88 20.81
C VAL A 13 -8.93 -7.66 22.00
N ASP A 14 -8.31 -8.80 22.28
CA ASP A 14 -8.52 -9.52 23.53
C ASP A 14 -7.62 -8.89 24.60
N GLU A 15 -8.17 -7.91 25.35
CA GLU A 15 -7.40 -7.11 26.32
C GLU A 15 -6.86 -7.96 27.49
N ASP A 16 -7.50 -9.08 27.81
CA ASP A 16 -7.12 -9.95 28.93
C ASP A 16 -5.80 -10.70 28.65
N GLU A 17 -5.53 -11.07 27.38
CA GLU A 17 -4.27 -11.68 26.94
C GLU A 17 -3.09 -10.68 26.91
N PHE A 18 -3.36 -9.37 26.94
CA PHE A 18 -2.34 -8.31 26.98
C PHE A 18 -2.03 -7.80 28.39
N ALA A 19 -2.50 -8.50 29.43
CA ALA A 19 -2.15 -8.21 30.82
C ALA A 19 -0.62 -8.14 31.03
N GLY A 20 -0.13 -6.97 31.46
CA GLY A 20 1.30 -6.72 31.71
C GLY A 20 2.08 -6.11 30.53
N PHE A 21 1.50 -6.01 29.32
CA PHE A 21 2.15 -5.35 28.18
C PHE A 21 2.50 -3.88 28.50
N GLN A 22 1.56 -3.17 29.08
CA GLN A 22 1.70 -1.76 29.45
C GLN A 22 2.73 -1.53 30.56
N GLU A 23 2.91 -2.51 31.46
CA GLU A 23 3.91 -2.45 32.53
C GLU A 23 5.34 -2.70 32.02
N VAL A 24 5.50 -3.53 30.98
CA VAL A 24 6.80 -3.88 30.41
C VAL A 24 7.28 -2.89 29.35
N PHE A 25 6.36 -2.37 28.55
CA PHE A 25 6.68 -1.55 27.36
C PHE A 25 6.29 -0.08 27.47
N ASP A 26 5.61 0.33 28.56
CA ASP A 26 5.11 1.70 28.77
C ASP A 26 4.26 2.22 27.59
N ASP A 27 3.55 1.31 26.92
CA ASP A 27 2.79 1.59 25.71
C ASP A 27 1.31 1.17 25.85
N SER A 28 0.42 1.93 25.22
CA SER A 28 -1.01 1.73 25.31
C SER A 28 -1.49 0.55 24.48
N ILE A 29 -2.32 -0.32 25.09
CA ILE A 29 -3.03 -1.36 24.34
C ILE A 29 -3.98 -0.66 23.37
N PRO A 30 -3.89 -0.96 22.06
CA PRO A 30 -4.75 -0.31 21.08
C PRO A 30 -6.18 -0.82 21.24
N SER A 31 -7.15 0.08 21.35
CA SER A 31 -8.56 -0.29 21.39
C SER A 31 -9.01 -0.73 19.99
N GLY A 32 -9.81 -1.80 19.92
CA GLY A 32 -10.41 -2.26 18.66
C GLY A 32 -11.29 -1.15 18.09
N GLN A 33 -10.82 -0.49 17.02
CA GLN A 33 -11.53 0.60 16.36
C GLN A 33 -11.94 0.21 14.95
N ASN A 34 -13.15 0.62 14.56
CA ASN A 34 -13.60 0.54 13.18
C ASN A 34 -12.79 1.52 12.33
N GLU A 35 -11.91 1.00 11.50
CA GLU A 35 -11.05 1.80 10.63
C GLU A 35 -11.66 1.88 9.23
N TYR A 36 -11.80 3.10 8.73
CA TYR A 36 -12.20 3.36 7.35
C TYR A 36 -10.96 3.48 6.48
N VAL A 37 -10.79 2.52 5.57
CA VAL A 37 -9.72 2.47 4.58
C VAL A 37 -10.20 3.20 3.34
N LEU A 38 -9.56 4.33 3.01
CA LEU A 38 -9.95 5.12 1.85
C LEU A 38 -9.53 4.40 0.55
N PRO A 39 -10.26 4.60 -0.56
CA PRO A 39 -9.96 3.91 -1.82
C PRO A 39 -8.55 4.24 -2.34
N SER A 40 -8.04 3.42 -3.26
CA SER A 40 -6.73 3.65 -3.89
C SER A 40 -6.76 3.37 -5.39
N ILE A 41 -6.08 4.21 -6.16
CA ILE A 41 -6.08 4.12 -7.62
C ILE A 41 -4.66 3.83 -8.11
N LYS A 42 -4.44 2.64 -8.66
CA LYS A 42 -3.23 2.26 -9.42
C LYS A 42 -3.47 2.45 -10.92
N LEU A 43 -2.58 3.18 -11.58
CA LEU A 43 -2.52 3.33 -13.04
C LEU A 43 -1.12 2.96 -13.53
N GLY A 44 -1.03 2.18 -14.60
CA GLY A 44 0.26 1.76 -15.13
C GLY A 44 0.22 1.43 -16.61
N VAL A 45 1.39 1.49 -17.23
CA VAL A 45 1.64 1.17 -18.64
C VAL A 45 2.92 0.36 -18.73
N SER A 46 2.92 -0.66 -19.58
CA SER A 46 4.09 -1.47 -19.87
C SER A 46 4.37 -1.55 -21.36
N LYS A 47 5.63 -1.85 -21.70
CA LYS A 47 6.07 -2.10 -23.07
C LYS A 47 7.02 -3.29 -23.08
N ILE A 48 6.81 -4.17 -24.06
CA ILE A 48 7.66 -5.31 -24.35
C ILE A 48 8.61 -4.94 -25.50
N PHE A 49 9.88 -5.26 -25.31
CA PHE A 49 10.92 -5.15 -26.31
C PHE A 49 11.53 -6.54 -26.57
N THR A 50 11.30 -7.08 -27.75
CA THR A 50 11.80 -8.39 -28.15
C THR A 50 13.08 -8.24 -28.96
N PHE A 51 14.15 -8.93 -28.54
CA PHE A 51 15.45 -8.96 -29.22
C PHE A 51 16.02 -10.37 -29.22
N ASN A 52 16.14 -10.99 -30.40
CA ASN A 52 16.63 -12.36 -30.57
C ASN A 52 15.89 -13.36 -29.66
N ASP A 53 16.58 -13.92 -28.67
CA ASP A 53 16.07 -14.90 -27.69
C ASP A 53 15.66 -14.27 -26.35
N PHE A 54 15.65 -12.94 -26.29
CA PHE A 54 15.33 -12.17 -25.08
C PHE A 54 14.06 -11.35 -25.26
N ASP A 55 13.24 -11.33 -24.22
CA ASP A 55 12.12 -10.39 -24.06
C ASP A 55 12.40 -9.49 -22.86
N LEU A 56 12.44 -8.18 -23.08
CA LEU A 56 12.55 -7.17 -22.04
C LEU A 56 11.19 -6.49 -21.84
N ILE A 57 10.56 -6.72 -20.70
CA ILE A 57 9.34 -6.02 -20.29
C ILE A 57 9.75 -4.85 -19.41
N THR A 58 9.29 -3.65 -19.73
CA THR A 58 9.43 -2.48 -18.87
C THR A 58 8.05 -1.99 -18.47
N ALA A 59 7.90 -1.55 -17.23
CA ALA A 59 6.64 -1.05 -16.70
C ALA A 59 6.88 0.20 -15.87
N ILE A 60 5.94 1.14 -15.99
CA ILE A 60 5.81 2.27 -15.06
C ILE A 60 4.38 2.26 -14.52
N ASP A 61 4.23 2.47 -13.23
CA ASP A 61 2.93 2.63 -12.60
C ASP A 61 2.94 3.70 -11.51
N THR A 62 1.77 4.13 -11.09
CA THR A 62 1.60 5.16 -10.07
C THR A 62 0.36 4.85 -9.26
N ASP A 63 0.53 4.89 -7.94
CA ASP A 63 -0.54 4.73 -6.97
C ASP A 63 -0.95 6.10 -6.42
N LEU A 64 -2.25 6.36 -6.43
CA LEU A 64 -2.90 7.50 -5.78
C LEU A 64 -3.63 6.98 -4.55
N LEU A 65 -3.16 7.39 -3.38
CA LEU A 65 -3.65 6.99 -2.07
C LEU A 65 -4.32 8.20 -1.41
N PHE A 66 -5.51 8.04 -0.83
CA PHE A 66 -6.24 9.16 -0.20
C PHE A 66 -6.17 9.16 1.33
N GLU A 67 -5.33 8.30 1.91
CA GLU A 67 -5.24 8.03 3.34
C GLU A 67 -4.36 9.01 4.14
N ASN A 68 -4.04 10.20 3.60
CA ASN A 68 -3.20 11.20 4.26
C ASN A 68 -1.90 10.62 4.84
N ARG A 69 -1.30 9.64 4.14
CA ARG A 69 -0.09 8.98 4.61
C ARG A 69 1.11 9.92 4.39
N GLN A 70 1.73 10.33 5.49
CA GLN A 70 2.78 11.36 5.54
C GLN A 70 4.18 10.86 5.09
N THR A 71 4.35 9.56 4.85
CA THR A 71 5.66 8.93 4.60
C THR A 71 6.08 8.87 3.12
N TYR A 72 5.27 9.38 2.17
CA TYR A 72 5.50 9.18 0.73
C TYR A 72 6.06 10.40 0.00
N TYR A 73 6.74 10.13 -1.12
CA TYR A 73 7.60 11.05 -1.88
C TYR A 73 6.93 12.33 -2.38
N ILE A 74 5.62 12.28 -2.67
CA ILE A 74 4.84 13.45 -3.10
C ILE A 74 3.49 13.41 -2.38
N SER A 75 3.23 14.39 -1.52
CA SER A 75 1.95 14.57 -0.84
C SER A 75 1.32 15.91 -1.23
N SER A 76 0.03 15.87 -1.60
CA SER A 76 -0.79 17.05 -1.86
C SER A 76 -2.03 16.99 -0.98
N GLY A 77 -1.95 17.61 0.19
CA GLY A 77 -3.02 17.53 1.20
C GLY A 77 -3.25 16.09 1.64
N LYS A 78 -4.47 15.58 1.44
CA LYS A 78 -4.87 14.22 1.83
C LYS A 78 -4.53 13.13 0.80
N MET A 79 -3.99 13.51 -0.36
CA MET A 79 -3.62 12.58 -1.42
C MET A 79 -2.11 12.38 -1.45
N SER A 80 -1.68 11.12 -1.42
CA SER A 80 -0.29 10.69 -1.55
C SER A 80 -0.10 10.00 -2.91
N ILE A 81 0.99 10.32 -3.59
CA ILE A 81 1.32 9.78 -4.92
C ILE A 81 2.59 8.94 -4.80
N GLU A 82 2.53 7.69 -5.26
CA GLU A 82 3.64 6.74 -5.21
C GLU A 82 3.96 6.21 -6.61
N PRO A 83 5.01 6.72 -7.28
CA PRO A 83 5.43 6.23 -8.58
C PRO A 83 6.29 4.96 -8.44
N HIS A 84 6.10 4.01 -9.36
CA HIS A 84 6.88 2.79 -9.48
C HIS A 84 7.43 2.62 -10.90
N VAL A 85 8.59 1.99 -10.99
CA VAL A 85 9.21 1.56 -12.24
C VAL A 85 9.75 0.14 -12.07
N GLY A 86 9.53 -0.71 -13.06
CA GLY A 86 9.97 -2.09 -13.06
C GLY A 86 10.47 -2.52 -14.43
N ALA A 87 11.34 -3.52 -14.43
CA ALA A 87 11.76 -4.20 -15.65
C ALA A 87 11.95 -5.69 -15.37
N GLU A 88 11.59 -6.52 -16.34
CA GLU A 88 11.75 -7.97 -16.32
C GLU A 88 12.42 -8.41 -17.62
N LEU A 89 13.44 -9.26 -17.50
CA LEU A 89 14.15 -9.83 -18.65
C LEU A 89 13.94 -11.35 -18.66
N THR A 90 13.37 -11.84 -19.75
CA THR A 90 13.15 -13.27 -19.98
C THR A 90 14.07 -13.76 -21.09
N TYR A 91 14.63 -14.96 -20.93
CA TYR A 91 15.42 -15.66 -21.94
C TYR A 91 14.69 -16.95 -22.34
N LYS A 92 14.71 -17.28 -23.63
CA LYS A 92 14.05 -18.46 -24.21
C LYS A 92 14.87 -19.75 -24.10
#